data_AF-A0A7Y7QS91-F1
#
_entry.id   AF-A0A7Y7QS91-F1
#
_cell.length_a   1.000
_cell.length_b   1.000
_cell.length_c   1.000
_cell.angle_alpha   90.00
_cell.angle_beta   90.00
_cell.angle_gamma   90.00
#
_symmetry.space_group_name_H-M   'P 1'
#
loop_
_entity.id
_entity.type
_entity.pdbx_description
1 polymer ?
#
loop_
_entity_poly.entity_id
_entity_poly.type
_entity_poly.pdbx_seq_one_letter_code
_entity_poly.pdbx_strand_id
1 'polypeptide(L)'
;MRRWHHMLAPWFALLLLLLAATGLATQATDLLDSPAPSVATAANPAPTSTMKSWNRWFKHIHSGETLGPVGIALNIGGGVALLFFAGSGFWMYLTMWLNRRRNRRRRRAA
;
A
#
# COMPACT_ATOMS: atom_id res chain seq x y z
N MET A 1 19.05 15.20 10.55
CA MET A 1 17.75 14.54 10.81
C MET A 1 16.54 15.39 10.40
N ARG A 2 16.24 16.54 11.04
CA ARG A 2 15.00 17.33 10.80
C ARG A 2 14.69 17.71 9.33
N ARG A 3 15.71 18.11 8.56
CA ARG A 3 15.55 18.48 7.13
C ARG A 3 15.08 17.31 6.26
N TRP A 4 15.61 16.12 6.52
CA TRP A 4 15.28 14.90 5.78
C TRP A 4 13.85 14.46 6.05
N HIS A 5 13.38 14.52 7.32
CA HIS A 5 11.98 14.22 7.63
C HIS A 5 11.01 15.18 6.94
N HIS A 6 11.29 16.49 6.91
CA HIS A 6 10.39 17.42 6.23
C HIS A 6 10.32 17.22 4.72
N MET A 7 11.38 16.71 4.09
CA MET A 7 11.42 16.46 2.66
C MET A 7 10.82 15.10 2.31
N LEU A 8 11.24 14.04 3.00
CA LEU A 8 10.88 12.66 2.66
C LEU A 8 9.52 12.23 3.21
N ALA A 9 9.11 12.71 4.38
CA ALA A 9 7.85 12.27 4.99
C ALA A 9 6.60 12.47 4.13
N PRO A 10 6.37 13.63 3.47
CA PRO A 10 5.19 13.78 2.61
C PRO A 10 5.22 12.83 1.40
N TRP A 11 6.39 12.62 0.80
CA TRP A 11 6.56 11.67 -0.31
C TRP A 11 6.32 10.23 0.15
N PHE A 12 6.87 9.87 1.29
CA PHE A 12 6.70 8.55 1.87
C PHE A 12 5.23 8.29 2.22
N ALA A 13 4.55 9.26 2.86
CA ALA A 13 3.13 9.15 3.16
C ALA A 13 2.29 9.01 1.89
N LEU A 14 2.61 9.74 0.82
CA LEU A 14 1.94 9.60 -0.47
C LEU A 14 2.16 8.21 -1.09
N LEU A 15 3.39 7.69 -1.04
CA LEU A 15 3.70 6.34 -1.51
C LEU A 15 2.95 5.29 -0.70
N LEU A 16 2.93 5.38 0.63
CA LEU A 16 2.16 4.47 1.48
C LEU A 16 0.67 4.52 1.16
N LEU A 17 0.12 5.71 0.91
CA LEU A 17 -1.28 5.87 0.52
C LEU A 17 -1.56 5.14 -0.80
N LEU A 18 -0.69 5.31 -1.79
CA LEU A 18 -0.79 4.63 -3.08
C LEU A 18 -0.69 3.11 -2.91
N LEU A 19 0.33 2.60 -2.22
CA LEU A 19 0.54 1.17 -2.02
C LEU A 19 -0.64 0.53 -1.28
N ALA A 20 -1.11 1.16 -0.20
CA ALA A 20 -2.25 0.67 0.56
C ALA A 20 -3.54 0.69 -0.27
N ALA A 21 -3.79 1.77 -1.02
CA ALA A 21 -4.95 1.85 -1.90
C ALA A 21 -4.92 0.75 -2.96
N THR A 22 -3.77 0.53 -3.61
CA THR A 22 -3.64 -0.53 -4.61
C THR A 22 -3.76 -1.92 -4.01
N GLY A 23 -3.19 -2.17 -2.83
CA GLY A 23 -3.29 -3.46 -2.15
C GLY A 23 -4.72 -3.79 -1.74
N LEU A 24 -5.47 -2.80 -1.25
CA LEU A 24 -6.88 -2.96 -0.90
C LEU A 24 -7.76 -3.15 -2.15
N ALA A 25 -7.46 -2.41 -3.22
CA ALA A 25 -8.17 -2.54 -4.50
C ALA A 25 -8.01 -3.95 -5.08
N THR A 26 -6.80 -4.53 -5.06
CA THR A 26 -6.57 -5.90 -5.53
C THR A 26 -7.34 -6.93 -4.69
N GLN A 27 -7.34 -6.80 -3.37
CA GLN A 27 -8.14 -7.70 -2.52
C GLN A 27 -9.65 -7.54 -2.76
N ALA A 28 -10.11 -6.32 -2.99
CA ALA A 28 -11.50 -6.08 -3.36
C ALA A 28 -11.83 -6.75 -4.70
N THR A 29 -10.96 -6.64 -5.72
CA THR A 29 -11.19 -7.32 -7.00
C THR A 29 -11.25 -8.83 -6.82
N ASP A 30 -10.36 -9.43 -6.02
CA ASP A 30 -10.36 -10.88 -5.78
C ASP A 30 -11.66 -11.36 -5.09
N LEU A 31 -12.25 -10.53 -4.22
CA LEU A 31 -13.52 -10.82 -3.56
C LEU A 31 -14.73 -10.68 -4.47
N LEU A 32 -14.65 -9.80 -5.47
CA LEU A 32 -15.73 -9.53 -6.42
C LEU A 32 -15.64 -10.42 -7.66
N ASP A 33 -14.46 -10.98 -7.95
CA ASP A 33 -14.24 -11.80 -9.12
C ASP A 33 -14.94 -13.15 -8.97
N SER A 34 -15.74 -13.50 -9.99
CA SER A 34 -16.35 -14.82 -10.10
C SER A 34 -15.51 -15.64 -11.05
N PRO A 35 -14.77 -16.65 -10.58
CA PRO A 35 -13.80 -17.34 -11.43
C PRO A 35 -14.52 -18.00 -12.60
N ALA A 36 -14.19 -17.58 -13.82
CA ALA A 36 -14.60 -18.30 -15.01
C ALA A 36 -13.97 -19.71 -14.96
N PRO A 37 -14.69 -20.75 -15.43
CA PRO A 37 -14.12 -22.09 -15.51
C PRO A 37 -12.88 -22.06 -16.42
N SER A 38 -11.70 -22.21 -15.81
CA SER A 38 -10.45 -22.24 -16.55
C SER A 38 -10.24 -23.66 -17.10
N VAL A 39 -10.07 -23.75 -18.42
CA VAL A 39 -9.63 -25.01 -19.05
C VAL A 39 -8.14 -25.12 -18.77
N ALA A 40 -7.77 -25.93 -17.80
CA ALA A 40 -6.37 -26.14 -17.44
C ALA A 40 -5.66 -26.88 -18.58
N THR A 41 -4.94 -26.14 -19.42
CA THR A 41 -3.94 -26.74 -20.31
C THR A 41 -2.80 -27.23 -19.43
N ALA A 42 -2.58 -28.54 -19.39
CA ALA A 42 -1.49 -29.16 -18.64
C ALA A 42 -0.13 -28.76 -19.24
N ALA A 43 0.38 -27.60 -18.83
CA ALA A 43 1.76 -27.22 -19.08
C ALA A 43 2.65 -27.90 -18.05
N ASN A 44 3.65 -28.64 -18.52
CA ASN A 44 4.61 -29.33 -17.66
C ASN A 44 5.41 -28.27 -16.88
N PRO A 45 5.36 -28.25 -15.52
CA PRO A 45 6.01 -27.17 -14.77
C PRO A 45 7.52 -27.27 -14.92
N ALA A 46 8.14 -26.23 -15.47
CA ALA A 46 9.59 -26.09 -15.50
C ALA A 46 10.16 -26.16 -14.06
N PRO A 47 11.34 -26.74 -13.85
CA PRO A 47 11.95 -26.84 -12.52
C PRO A 47 12.07 -25.45 -11.89
N THR A 48 11.48 -25.28 -10.71
CA THR A 48 11.52 -24.00 -9.98
C THR A 48 12.85 -23.83 -9.28
N SER A 49 13.55 -22.74 -9.57
CA SER A 49 14.74 -22.35 -8.80
C SER A 49 14.40 -22.07 -7.33
N THR A 50 15.37 -22.23 -6.44
CA THR A 50 15.24 -21.92 -5.01
C THR A 50 14.74 -20.48 -4.79
N MET A 51 15.26 -19.52 -5.53
CA MET A 51 14.84 -18.11 -5.48
C MET A 51 13.34 -17.93 -5.80
N LYS A 52 12.83 -18.72 -6.77
CA LYS A 52 11.43 -18.68 -7.19
C LYS A 52 10.50 -19.30 -6.14
N SER A 53 10.99 -20.31 -5.40
CA SER A 53 10.28 -20.90 -4.26
C SER A 53 10.12 -19.87 -3.13
N TRP A 54 11.21 -19.20 -2.72
CA TRP A 54 11.16 -18.13 -1.71
C TRP A 54 10.19 -17.02 -2.10
N ASN A 55 10.27 -16.54 -3.34
CA ASN A 55 9.34 -15.52 -3.84
C ASN A 55 7.87 -15.96 -3.77
N ARG A 56 7.56 -17.24 -4.08
CA ARG A 56 6.20 -17.78 -3.96
C ARG A 56 5.73 -17.81 -2.51
N TRP A 57 6.61 -18.21 -1.59
CA TRP A 57 6.32 -18.25 -0.16
C TRP A 57 6.02 -16.85 0.40
N PHE A 58 6.83 -15.84 0.05
CA PHE A 58 6.57 -14.45 0.46
C PHE A 58 5.21 -13.95 -0.03
N LYS A 59 4.81 -14.30 -1.26
CA LYS A 59 3.51 -13.91 -1.81
C LYS A 59 2.34 -14.51 -1.03
N HIS A 60 2.40 -15.79 -0.65
CA HIS A 60 1.34 -16.42 0.15
C HIS A 60 1.21 -15.82 1.55
N ILE A 61 2.34 -15.48 2.19
CA ILE A 61 2.29 -14.83 3.50
C ILE A 61 1.72 -13.41 3.36
N HIS A 62 2.13 -12.69 2.33
CA HIS A 62 1.67 -11.32 2.09
C HIS A 62 0.20 -11.24 1.67
N SER A 63 -0.35 -12.27 1.01
CA SER A 63 -1.79 -12.33 0.71
C SER A 63 -2.62 -12.56 1.97
N GLY A 64 -2.05 -13.13 3.02
CA GLY A 64 -2.76 -13.52 4.24
C GLY A 64 -3.46 -14.88 4.12
N GLU A 65 -3.38 -15.54 2.97
CA GLU A 65 -3.99 -16.86 2.73
C GLU A 65 -3.38 -17.96 3.60
N THR A 66 -2.14 -17.80 4.05
CA THR A 66 -1.47 -18.77 4.93
C THR A 66 -2.20 -18.99 6.25
N LEU A 67 -2.96 -18.01 6.71
CA LEU A 67 -3.80 -18.09 7.92
C LEU A 67 -5.30 -18.22 7.58
N GLY A 68 -5.63 -18.49 6.31
CA GLY A 68 -7.01 -18.60 5.84
C GLY A 68 -7.81 -17.29 5.96
N PRO A 69 -9.13 -17.36 6.21
CA PRO A 69 -10.00 -16.18 6.26
C PRO A 69 -9.57 -15.12 7.27
N VAL A 70 -8.99 -15.55 8.40
CA VAL A 70 -8.50 -14.65 9.45
C VAL A 70 -7.31 -13.83 8.96
N GLY A 71 -6.37 -14.45 8.25
CA GLY A 71 -5.22 -13.74 7.69
C GLY A 71 -5.63 -12.72 6.62
N ILE A 72 -6.59 -13.06 5.78
CA ILE A 72 -7.17 -12.13 4.81
C ILE A 72 -7.81 -10.93 5.53
N ALA A 73 -8.64 -11.17 6.54
CA ALA A 73 -9.26 -10.09 7.32
C ALA A 73 -8.22 -9.17 7.99
N LEU A 74 -7.15 -9.74 8.54
CA LEU A 74 -6.03 -8.98 9.11
C LEU A 74 -5.29 -8.17 8.04
N ASN A 75 -5.11 -8.72 6.84
CA ASN A 75 -4.46 -8.04 5.72
C ASN A 75 -5.29 -6.84 5.24
N ILE A 76 -6.60 -7.03 5.04
CA ILE A 76 -7.55 -5.94 4.72
C ILE A 76 -7.50 -4.88 5.81
N GLY A 77 -7.66 -5.28 7.08
CA GLY A 77 -7.65 -4.36 8.22
C GLY A 77 -6.34 -3.57 8.32
N GLY A 78 -5.20 -4.22 8.09
CA GLY A 78 -3.89 -3.59 8.02
C GLY A 78 -3.80 -2.57 6.89
N GLY A 79 -4.28 -2.90 5.69
CA GLY A 79 -4.34 -1.98 4.55
C GLY A 79 -5.20 -0.74 4.83
N VAL A 80 -6.39 -0.93 5.43
CA VAL A 80 -7.27 0.18 5.84
C VAL A 80 -6.60 1.07 6.89
N ALA A 81 -5.96 0.46 7.90
CA ALA A 81 -5.20 1.22 8.90
C ALA A 81 -4.06 2.02 8.25
N LEU A 82 -3.34 1.42 7.30
CA LEU A 82 -2.25 2.08 6.58
C LEU A 82 -2.76 3.27 5.76
N LEU A 83 -3.91 3.14 5.08
CA LEU A 83 -4.57 4.26 4.39
C LEU A 83 -4.88 5.42 5.33
N PHE A 84 -5.44 5.12 6.51
CA PHE A 84 -5.75 6.13 7.52
C PHE A 84 -4.49 6.86 8.02
N PHE A 85 -3.45 6.11 8.41
CA PHE A 85 -2.21 6.70 8.93
C PHE A 85 -1.43 7.46 7.85
N ALA A 86 -1.35 6.92 6.63
CA ALA A 86 -0.70 7.59 5.51
C ALA A 86 -1.44 8.88 5.12
N GLY A 87 -2.77 8.82 5.04
CA GLY A 87 -3.61 9.97 4.72
C GLY A 87 -3.53 11.07 5.77
N SER A 88 -3.66 10.73 7.05
CA SER A 88 -3.55 11.70 8.16
C SER A 88 -2.16 12.32 8.25
N GLY A 89 -1.10 11.51 8.10
CA GLY A 89 0.28 12.00 8.05
C GLY A 89 0.52 12.94 6.87
N PHE A 90 0.07 12.57 5.66
CA PHE A 90 0.16 13.43 4.47
C PHE A 90 -0.57 14.76 4.67
N TRP A 91 -1.79 14.72 5.20
CA TRP A 91 -2.61 15.92 5.46
C TRP A 91 -1.94 16.90 6.43
N MET A 92 -1.32 16.38 7.50
CA MET A 92 -0.56 17.21 8.43
C MET A 92 0.58 17.98 7.72
N TYR A 93 1.37 17.29 6.89
CA TYR A 93 2.46 17.96 6.16
C TYR A 93 1.93 18.95 5.11
N LEU A 94 0.84 18.60 4.43
CA LEU A 94 0.19 19.48 3.46
C LEU A 94 -0.28 20.79 4.11
N THR A 95 -1.02 20.70 5.22
CA THR A 95 -1.53 21.88 5.94
C THR A 95 -0.39 22.75 6.49
N MET A 96 0.69 22.17 7.00
CA MET A 96 1.89 22.92 7.40
C MET A 96 2.52 23.67 6.22
N TRP A 97 2.62 23.02 5.05
CA TRP A 97 3.17 23.64 3.84
C TRP A 97 2.29 24.80 3.35
N LEU A 98 0.98 24.60 3.31
CA LEU A 98 0.00 25.64 2.93
C LEU A 98 0.06 26.84 3.89
N ASN A 99 0.13 26.60 5.19
CA ASN A 99 0.23 27.65 6.21
C ASN A 99 1.54 28.46 6.09
N ARG A 100 2.67 27.79 5.81
CA ARG A 100 3.95 28.47 5.53
C ARG A 100 3.85 29.37 4.30
N ARG A 101 3.20 28.90 3.21
CA ARG A 101 3.00 29.69 1.99
C ARG A 101 2.11 30.92 2.26
N ARG A 102 1.03 30.76 3.03
CA ARG A 102 0.13 31.86 3.43
C ARG A 102 0.85 32.93 4.24
N ASN A 103 1.63 32.52 5.25
CA ASN A 103 2.35 33.45 6.11
C ASN A 103 3.45 34.23 5.36
N ARG A 104 4.12 33.59 4.39
CA ARG A 104 5.09 34.28 3.52
C ARG A 104 4.44 35.36 2.65
N ARG A 105 3.22 35.12 2.14
CA ARG A 105 2.47 36.12 1.37
C ARG A 105 2.08 37.31 2.24
N ARG A 106 1.58 37.07 3.46
CA ARG A 106 1.21 38.14 4.41
C ARG A 106 2.38 39.05 4.77
N ARG A 107 3.56 38.49 5.03
CA ARG A 107 4.79 39.27 5.32
C ARG A 107 5.33 40.08 4.14
N ARG A 108 4.90 39.80 2.91
CA ARG A 108 5.29 40.58 1.72
C ARG A 108 4.31 41.69 1.40
N ALA A 109 3.12 41.66 2.00
CA ALA A 109 2.04 42.61 1.79
C ALA A 109 1.89 43.62 2.95
N ALA A 110 2.68 43.45 4.01
CA ALA A 110 2.87 44.39 5.12
C ALA A 110 4.27 44.97 5.00
#